data_AF-C2XZ21-F1
#
_entry.id   AF-C2XZ21-F1
#
_cell.length_a   1.000
_cell.length_b   1.000
_cell.length_c   1.000
_cell.angle_alpha   90.00
_cell.angle_beta   90.00
_cell.angle_gamma   90.00
#
_symmetry.space_group_name_H-M   'P 1'
#
loop_
_entity.id
_entity.type
_entity.pdbx_description
1 polymer ?
#
loop_
_entity_poly.entity_id
_entity_poly.type
_entity_poly.pdbx_seq_one_letter_code
_entity_poly.pdbx_strand_id
1 'polypeptide(L)'
;MQFVTEWIRNIIVFLLLATMLHLILPNSNLQKYVKFVVSLLLVVLILTPLFKLLQTDVNEVIANFNEEKYVADGSVKNSIDSKKKEIQALTRAYSLEEMATKMKKDVGKEFEKKYGMTVSEIQIVAVEHAEEVKSAKDIQSVVVTLKEKERSKNDAIETVKPIEINMKEPPKK
;
A
#
# COMPACT_ATOMS: atom_id res chain seq x y z
N MET A 1 31.66 33.64 16.57
CA MET A 1 32.00 33.52 18.01
C MET A 1 31.09 34.34 18.91
N GLN A 2 30.89 35.64 18.66
CA GLN A 2 30.02 36.50 19.49
C GLN A 2 28.60 35.95 19.69
N PHE A 3 27.95 35.43 18.64
CA PHE A 3 26.63 34.81 18.73
C PHE A 3 26.56 33.65 19.75
N VAL A 4 27.55 32.75 19.75
CA VAL A 4 27.60 31.61 20.67
C VAL A 4 27.84 32.11 22.10
N THR A 5 28.72 33.09 22.28
CA THR A 5 28.98 33.70 23.59
C THR A 5 27.75 34.39 24.17
N GLU A 6 27.00 35.15 23.36
CA GLU A 6 25.76 35.81 23.78
C GLU A 6 24.65 34.79 24.10
N TRP A 7 24.52 33.75 23.29
CA TRP A 7 23.56 32.66 23.53
C TRP A 7 23.85 31.93 24.85
N ILE A 8 25.11 31.55 25.09
CA ILE A 8 25.53 30.91 26.35
C ILE A 8 25.29 31.86 27.53
N ARG A 9 25.60 33.15 27.38
CA ARG A 9 25.32 34.16 28.42
C ARG A 9 23.83 34.22 28.76
N ASN A 10 22.95 34.17 27.77
CA ASN A 10 21.51 34.16 27.99
C ASN A 10 21.03 32.90 28.72
N ILE A 11 21.60 31.73 28.39
CA ILE A 11 21.33 30.48 29.13
C ILE A 11 21.77 30.59 30.59
N ILE A 12 22.95 31.13 30.84
CA ILE A 12 23.46 31.30 32.21
C ILE A 12 22.55 32.23 33.02
N VAL A 13 22.17 33.38 32.46
CA VAL A 13 21.23 34.32 33.11
C VAL A 13 19.88 33.65 33.37
N PHE A 14 19.36 32.89 32.40
CA PHE A 14 18.12 32.13 32.58
C PHE A 14 18.24 31.09 33.70
N LEU A 15 19.35 30.36 33.78
CA LEU A 15 19.58 29.37 34.85
C LEU A 15 19.63 30.04 36.22
N LEU A 16 20.25 31.22 36.35
CA LEU A 16 20.25 31.99 37.60
C LEU A 16 18.83 32.44 37.99
N LEU A 17 18.02 32.86 37.04
CA LEU A 17 16.62 33.21 37.30
C LEU A 17 15.79 31.98 37.66
N ALA A 18 16.02 30.85 36.98
CA ALA A 18 15.35 29.58 37.25
C ALA A 18 15.65 29.07 38.67
N THR A 19 16.89 29.20 39.14
CA THR A 19 17.27 28.81 40.51
C THR A 19 16.69 29.75 41.55
N MET A 20 16.69 31.06 41.31
CA MET A 20 15.98 32.02 42.18
C MET A 20 14.48 31.70 42.26
N LEU A 21 13.85 31.45 41.11
CA LEU A 21 12.45 31.06 41.05
C LEU A 21 12.20 29.77 41.85
N HIS A 22 13.08 28.78 41.72
CA HIS A 22 12.97 27.54 42.48
C HIS A 22 13.00 27.76 44.00
N LEU A 23 13.83 28.68 44.48
CA LEU A 23 14.00 29.01 45.90
C LEU A 23 12.79 29.74 46.49
N ILE A 24 12.15 30.60 45.69
CA ILE A 24 10.96 31.35 46.11
C ILE A 24 9.72 30.45 46.13
N LEU A 25 9.65 29.44 45.26
CA LEU A 25 8.47 28.59 45.16
C LEU A 25 8.30 27.69 46.40
N PRO A 26 7.13 27.74 47.06
CA PRO A 26 6.82 26.84 48.16
C PRO A 26 6.71 25.40 47.67
N ASN A 27 7.06 24.45 48.54
CA ASN A 27 7.00 23.03 48.24
C ASN A 27 5.53 22.58 48.10
N SER A 28 5.04 22.64 46.87
CA SER A 28 3.62 22.48 46.51
C SER A 28 3.51 21.70 45.21
N ASN A 29 2.30 21.23 44.89
CA ASN A 29 2.05 20.61 43.59
C ASN A 29 2.34 21.57 42.42
N LEU A 30 2.15 22.88 42.60
CA LEU A 30 2.50 23.91 41.61
C LEU A 30 3.99 23.96 41.29
N GLN A 31 4.86 23.68 42.27
CA GLN A 31 6.30 23.65 42.04
C GLN A 31 6.71 22.60 41.01
N LYS A 32 6.00 21.47 40.94
CA LYS A 32 6.27 20.41 39.95
C LYS A 32 5.97 20.89 38.53
N TYR A 33 4.86 21.59 38.34
CA TYR A 33 4.47 22.15 37.04
C TYR A 33 5.42 23.27 36.61
N VAL A 34 5.78 24.18 37.53
CA VAL A 34 6.75 25.24 37.23
C VAL A 34 8.12 24.67 36.86
N LYS A 35 8.60 23.65 37.60
CA LYS A 35 9.84 22.93 37.23
C LYS A 35 9.78 22.34 35.83
N PHE A 36 8.65 21.71 35.47
CA PHE A 36 8.47 21.15 34.14
C PHE A 36 8.53 22.24 33.04
N VAL A 37 7.81 23.34 33.21
CA VAL A 37 7.79 24.44 32.24
C VAL A 37 9.16 25.11 32.12
N VAL A 38 9.84 25.37 33.24
CA VAL A 38 11.19 25.97 33.23
C VAL A 38 12.20 25.08 32.53
N SER A 39 12.15 23.76 32.76
CA SER A 39 13.00 22.80 32.06
C SER A 39 12.68 22.75 30.56
N LEU A 40 11.41 22.83 30.17
CA LEU A 40 11.01 22.89 28.76
C LEU A 40 11.51 24.18 28.10
N LEU A 41 11.42 25.33 28.78
CA LEU A 41 11.96 26.60 28.30
C LEU A 41 13.48 26.53 28.12
N LEU A 42 14.20 25.87 29.04
CA LEU A 42 15.64 25.65 28.91
C LEU A 42 15.97 24.84 27.64
N VAL A 43 15.22 23.77 27.38
CA VAL A 43 15.39 22.95 26.17
C VAL A 43 15.19 23.82 24.92
N VAL A 44 14.12 24.61 24.85
CA VAL A 44 13.87 25.52 23.71
C VAL A 44 15.00 26.54 23.51
N LEU A 45 15.51 27.12 24.59
CA LEU A 45 16.66 28.03 24.54
C LEU A 45 17.91 27.34 23.97
N ILE A 46 18.14 26.08 24.34
CA ILE A 46 19.28 25.29 23.83
C ILE A 46 19.12 24.93 22.36
N LEU A 47 17.89 24.64 21.92
CA LEU A 47 17.58 24.30 20.52
C LEU A 47 17.64 25.50 19.57
N THR A 48 17.56 26.74 20.07
CA THR A 48 17.58 27.96 19.26
C THR A 48 18.77 28.05 18.27
N PRO A 49 20.04 27.85 18.67
CA PRO A 49 21.17 27.83 17.73
C PRO A 49 21.16 26.60 16.82
N LEU A 50 20.61 25.46 17.25
CA LEU A 50 20.48 24.27 16.38
C LEU A 50 19.58 24.61 15.19
N PHE A 51 18.46 25.30 15.40
CA PHE A 51 17.62 25.79 14.30
C PHE A 51 18.34 26.77 13.38
N LYS A 52 19.22 27.63 13.91
CA LYS A 52 20.04 28.53 13.08
C LYS A 52 21.11 27.81 12.28
N LEU A 53 21.71 26.76 12.84
CA LEU A 53 22.69 25.92 12.14
C LEU A 53 22.04 25.07 11.04
N LEU A 54 20.76 24.73 11.20
CA LEU A 54 19.97 24.02 10.20
C LEU A 54 19.54 24.90 9.02
N GLN A 55 19.84 26.21 9.02
CA GLN A 55 19.60 27.19 7.93
C GLN A 55 18.36 26.89 7.07
N THR A 56 17.25 26.60 7.71
CA THR A 56 15.96 26.75 7.06
C THR A 56 15.14 27.59 8.01
N ASP A 57 14.92 28.83 7.59
CA ASP A 57 14.09 29.79 8.28
C ASP A 57 12.76 29.09 8.57
N VAL A 58 12.44 28.83 9.84
CA VAL A 58 11.32 27.94 10.21
C VAL A 58 10.00 28.46 9.63
N ASN A 59 9.87 29.79 9.47
CA ASN A 59 8.73 30.40 8.80
C ASN A 59 8.73 30.09 7.30
N GLU A 60 9.91 30.03 6.68
CA GLU A 60 10.08 29.61 5.29
C GLU A 60 9.90 28.10 5.13
N VAL A 61 10.32 27.25 6.07
CA VAL A 61 10.02 25.80 6.09
C VAL A 61 8.52 25.59 6.13
N ILE A 62 7.81 26.28 7.03
CA ILE A 62 6.36 26.14 7.22
C ILE A 62 5.61 26.72 6.01
N ALA A 63 6.05 27.85 5.47
CA ALA A 63 5.48 28.45 4.26
C ALA A 63 5.80 27.65 2.98
N ASN A 64 6.96 26.97 2.94
CA ASN A 64 7.40 26.07 1.88
C ASN A 64 7.00 24.61 2.14
N PHE A 65 6.28 24.33 3.22
CA PHE A 65 5.73 23.00 3.53
C PHE A 65 4.51 22.67 2.66
N ASN A 66 4.24 23.49 1.64
CA ASN A 66 3.57 23.04 0.44
C ASN A 66 4.42 21.90 -0.14
N GLU A 67 3.86 20.69 -0.20
CA GLU A 67 4.51 19.46 -0.67
C GLU A 67 5.26 19.59 -2.02
N GLU A 68 5.01 20.66 -2.77
CA GLU A 68 5.62 20.97 -4.06
C GLU A 68 7.12 21.35 -4.02
N LYS A 69 7.66 21.92 -2.92
CA LYS A 69 9.07 22.42 -2.93
C LYS A 69 10.14 21.38 -2.65
N TYR A 70 9.80 20.23 -2.07
CA TYR A 70 10.72 19.09 -1.96
C TYR A 70 10.92 18.34 -3.28
N VAL A 71 10.24 18.77 -4.35
CA VAL A 71 10.27 18.18 -5.69
C VAL A 71 11.24 18.95 -6.63
N ALA A 72 12.22 19.67 -6.06
CA ALA A 72 13.17 20.48 -6.83
C ALA A 72 14.26 19.68 -7.57
N ASP A 73 14.32 18.35 -7.39
CA ASP A 73 15.15 17.47 -8.20
C ASP A 73 14.28 16.55 -9.07
N GLY A 74 14.24 16.82 -10.38
CA GLY A 74 13.47 16.02 -11.34
C GLY A 74 13.84 14.53 -11.32
N SER A 75 15.04 14.19 -10.85
CA SER A 75 15.49 12.80 -10.68
C SER A 75 14.73 12.06 -9.56
N VAL A 76 14.47 12.76 -8.45
CA VAL A 76 13.71 12.24 -7.31
C VAL A 76 12.23 12.13 -7.67
N LYS A 77 11.68 13.15 -8.37
CA LYS A 77 10.29 13.10 -8.86
C LYS A 77 10.05 11.90 -9.77
N ASN A 78 10.92 11.68 -10.75
CA ASN A 78 10.82 10.55 -11.67
C ASN A 78 10.91 9.20 -10.94
N SER A 79 11.76 9.10 -9.92
CA SER A 79 11.91 7.89 -9.12
C SER A 79 10.69 7.63 -8.22
N ILE A 80 10.03 8.69 -7.73
CA ILE A 80 8.79 8.59 -6.97
C ILE A 80 7.63 8.22 -7.89
N ASP A 81 7.52 8.85 -9.06
CA ASP A 81 6.46 8.56 -10.04
C ASP A 81 6.56 7.14 -10.58
N SER A 82 7.78 6.62 -10.81
CA SER A 82 7.99 5.24 -11.24
C SER A 82 7.59 4.24 -10.16
N LYS A 83 8.00 4.47 -8.90
CA LYS A 83 7.60 3.65 -7.75
C LYS A 83 6.10 3.68 -7.52
N LYS A 84 5.47 4.85 -7.68
CA LYS A 84 4.01 4.99 -7.58
C LYS A 84 3.31 4.12 -8.62
N LYS A 85 3.74 4.15 -9.88
CA LYS A 85 3.18 3.31 -10.95
C LYS A 85 3.37 1.81 -10.69
N GLU A 86 4.54 1.43 -10.19
CA GLU A 86 4.84 0.04 -9.81
C GLU A 86 3.91 -0.45 -8.69
N ILE A 87 3.76 0.34 -7.64
CA ILE A 87 2.83 0.05 -6.53
C ILE A 87 1.40 -0.08 -7.04
N GLN A 88 0.92 0.86 -7.87
CA GLN A 88 -0.42 0.81 -8.46
C GLN A 88 -0.63 -0.43 -9.34
N ALA A 89 0.39 -0.89 -10.07
CA ALA A 89 0.31 -2.11 -10.87
C ALA A 89 0.20 -3.36 -9.98
N LEU A 90 1.00 -3.44 -8.91
CA LEU A 90 0.96 -4.53 -7.94
C LEU A 90 -0.39 -4.61 -7.21
N THR A 91 -0.90 -3.49 -6.73
CA THR A 91 -2.20 -3.43 -6.06
C THR A 91 -3.32 -3.89 -6.99
N ARG A 92 -3.32 -3.45 -8.26
CA ARG A 92 -4.32 -3.88 -9.24
C ARG A 92 -4.25 -5.38 -9.53
N ALA A 93 -3.05 -5.93 -9.75
CA ALA A 93 -2.87 -7.35 -10.00
C ALA A 93 -3.40 -8.19 -8.83
N TYR A 94 -3.05 -7.79 -7.60
CA TYR A 94 -3.53 -8.44 -6.38
C TYR A 94 -5.06 -8.41 -6.26
N SER A 95 -5.69 -7.24 -6.47
CA SER A 95 -7.15 -7.12 -6.41
C SER A 95 -7.85 -7.98 -7.46
N LEU A 96 -7.33 -8.05 -8.68
CA LEU A 96 -7.91 -8.86 -9.76
C LEU A 96 -7.78 -10.36 -9.48
N GLU A 97 -6.64 -10.79 -8.94
CA GLU A 97 -6.43 -12.19 -8.55
C GLU A 97 -7.37 -12.61 -7.40
N GLU A 98 -7.56 -11.75 -6.40
CA GLU A 98 -8.49 -12.00 -5.30
C GLU A 98 -9.93 -12.12 -5.82
N MET A 99 -10.35 -11.18 -6.69
CA MET A 99 -11.67 -11.22 -7.31
C MET A 99 -11.87 -12.49 -8.15
N ALA A 100 -10.88 -12.88 -8.96
CA ALA A 100 -10.94 -14.09 -9.78
C ALA A 100 -11.06 -15.35 -8.91
N THR A 101 -10.29 -15.43 -7.82
CA THR A 101 -10.32 -16.55 -6.88
C THR A 101 -11.69 -16.67 -6.20
N LYS A 102 -12.23 -15.54 -5.74
CA LYS A 102 -13.56 -15.50 -5.09
C LYS A 102 -14.67 -15.85 -6.08
N MET A 103 -14.63 -15.29 -7.29
CA MET A 103 -15.59 -15.58 -8.35
C MET A 103 -15.53 -17.05 -8.76
N LYS A 104 -14.34 -17.65 -8.86
CA LYS A 104 -14.18 -19.08 -9.16
C LYS A 104 -14.81 -19.96 -8.08
N LYS A 105 -14.66 -19.58 -6.81
CA LYS A 105 -15.26 -20.29 -5.67
C LYS A 105 -16.79 -20.21 -5.68
N ASP A 106 -17.33 -19.02 -5.94
CA ASP A 106 -18.76 -18.77 -5.84
C ASP A 106 -19.50 -19.30 -7.09
N VAL A 107 -18.99 -19.00 -8.29
CA VAL A 107 -19.59 -19.42 -9.57
C VAL A 107 -19.30 -20.89 -9.88
N GLY A 108 -18.10 -21.37 -9.55
CA GLY A 108 -17.66 -22.72 -9.90
C GLY A 108 -18.56 -23.81 -9.33
N LYS A 109 -19.00 -23.66 -8.07
CA LYS A 109 -19.90 -24.64 -7.43
C LYS A 109 -21.27 -24.72 -8.10
N GLU A 110 -21.81 -23.58 -8.54
CA GLU A 110 -23.10 -23.55 -9.23
C GLU A 110 -22.99 -24.09 -10.65
N PHE A 111 -21.90 -23.78 -11.36
CA PHE A 111 -21.63 -24.29 -12.70
C PHE A 111 -21.47 -25.81 -12.73
N GLU A 112 -20.74 -26.37 -11.77
CA GLU A 112 -20.56 -27.82 -11.64
C GLU A 112 -21.89 -28.53 -11.38
N LYS A 113 -22.72 -27.98 -10.48
CA LYS A 113 -24.00 -28.58 -10.11
C LYS A 113 -25.03 -28.53 -11.26
N LYS A 114 -25.08 -27.42 -12.00
CA LYS A 114 -26.13 -27.17 -12.99
C LYS A 114 -25.76 -27.66 -14.40
N TYR A 115 -24.49 -27.59 -14.76
CA TYR A 115 -24.03 -27.85 -16.13
C TYR A 115 -23.00 -28.99 -16.22
N GLY A 116 -22.55 -29.56 -15.10
CA GLY A 116 -21.57 -30.65 -15.10
C GLY A 116 -20.19 -30.24 -15.63
N MET A 117 -19.89 -28.93 -15.66
CA MET A 117 -18.61 -28.39 -16.10
C MET A 117 -17.87 -27.74 -14.93
N THR A 118 -16.56 -27.87 -14.91
CA THR A 118 -15.69 -27.25 -13.90
C THR A 118 -15.05 -25.98 -14.49
N VAL A 119 -15.03 -24.91 -13.69
CA VAL A 119 -14.32 -23.68 -14.05
C VAL A 119 -12.82 -23.90 -13.86
N SER A 120 -12.07 -23.94 -14.95
CA SER A 120 -10.60 -24.09 -14.91
C SER A 120 -9.92 -22.78 -14.53
N GLU A 121 -10.31 -21.68 -15.17
CA GLU A 121 -9.64 -20.39 -15.02
C GLU A 121 -10.64 -19.24 -15.18
N ILE A 122 -10.43 -18.16 -14.41
CA ILE A 122 -11.14 -16.89 -14.57
C ILE A 122 -10.07 -15.81 -14.71
N GLN A 123 -10.11 -15.08 -15.82
CA GLN A 123 -9.27 -13.92 -16.06
C GLN A 123 -10.16 -12.67 -16.07
N ILE A 124 -9.80 -11.67 -15.26
CA ILE A 124 -10.53 -10.41 -15.15
C ILE A 124 -9.63 -9.32 -15.73
N VAL A 125 -10.14 -8.58 -16.73
CA VAL A 125 -9.45 -7.47 -17.37
C VAL A 125 -10.06 -6.16 -16.85
N ALA A 126 -9.24 -5.33 -16.21
CA ALA A 126 -9.64 -4.01 -15.71
C ALA A 126 -9.45 -2.92 -16.77
N VAL A 127 -10.15 -1.80 -16.59
CA VAL A 127 -9.96 -0.60 -17.41
C VAL A 127 -8.57 -0.01 -17.17
N GLU A 128 -7.87 0.31 -18.26
CA GLU A 128 -6.46 0.71 -18.27
C GLU A 128 -6.14 1.96 -17.42
N HIS A 129 -7.13 2.83 -17.22
CA HIS A 129 -7.01 4.13 -16.53
C HIS A 129 -7.52 4.14 -15.08
N ALA A 130 -7.98 3.00 -14.55
CA ALA A 130 -8.38 2.94 -13.14
C ALA A 130 -7.12 2.83 -12.26
N GLU A 131 -6.90 3.78 -11.34
CA GLU A 131 -5.78 3.71 -10.38
C GLU A 131 -5.95 2.52 -9.42
N GLU A 132 -7.20 2.17 -9.08
CA GLU A 132 -7.57 1.06 -8.21
C GLU A 132 -8.82 0.35 -8.75
N VAL A 133 -8.91 -0.96 -8.60
CA VAL A 133 -10.10 -1.75 -8.96
C VAL A 133 -11.00 -1.84 -7.74
N LYS A 134 -12.00 -0.96 -7.63
CA LYS A 134 -12.89 -0.88 -6.44
C LYS A 134 -14.22 -1.58 -6.66
N SER A 135 -14.65 -1.66 -7.91
CA SER A 135 -16.01 -2.06 -8.24
C SER A 135 -16.08 -2.76 -9.58
N ALA A 136 -17.23 -3.39 -9.85
CA ALA A 136 -17.52 -4.00 -11.15
C ALA A 136 -17.49 -3.01 -12.32
N LYS A 137 -17.61 -1.70 -12.06
CA LYS A 137 -17.51 -0.66 -13.10
C LYS A 137 -16.10 -0.48 -13.65
N ASP A 138 -15.11 -0.96 -12.90
CA ASP A 138 -13.69 -0.86 -13.25
C ASP A 138 -13.23 -2.09 -14.06
N ILE A 139 -14.14 -3.03 -14.33
CA ILE A 139 -13.90 -4.26 -15.09
C ILE A 139 -14.35 -4.06 -16.53
N GLN A 140 -13.44 -4.29 -17.47
CA GLN A 140 -13.71 -4.25 -18.90
C GLN A 140 -14.28 -5.58 -19.40
N SER A 141 -13.68 -6.71 -18.98
CA SER A 141 -14.15 -8.03 -19.39
C SER A 141 -13.77 -9.12 -18.39
N VAL A 142 -14.53 -10.22 -18.43
CA VAL A 142 -14.25 -11.44 -17.67
C VAL A 142 -14.24 -12.61 -18.65
N VAL A 143 -13.12 -13.33 -18.70
CA VAL A 143 -12.94 -14.52 -19.51
C VAL A 143 -12.97 -15.74 -18.60
N VAL A 144 -13.88 -16.67 -18.87
CA VAL A 144 -14.06 -17.89 -18.09
C VAL A 144 -13.72 -19.09 -18.95
N THR A 145 -12.71 -19.85 -18.56
CA THR A 145 -12.32 -21.09 -19.23
C THR A 145 -12.95 -22.27 -18.51
N LEU A 146 -13.78 -23.03 -19.23
CA LEU A 146 -14.49 -24.18 -18.72
C LEU A 146 -13.81 -25.47 -19.19
N LYS A 147 -13.83 -26.49 -18.33
CA LYS A 147 -13.43 -27.86 -18.65
C LYS A 147 -14.60 -28.80 -18.36
N GLU A 148 -14.87 -29.70 -19.30
CA GLU A 148 -15.85 -30.76 -19.06
C GLU A 148 -15.36 -31.65 -17.92
N LYS A 149 -16.26 -31.96 -16.97
CA LYS A 149 -15.94 -32.89 -15.90
C LYS A 149 -15.80 -34.26 -16.54
N GLU A 150 -14.58 -34.80 -16.57
CA GLU A 150 -14.39 -36.19 -17.00
C GLU A 150 -15.31 -37.08 -16.16
N ARG A 151 -16.30 -37.69 -16.83
CA ARG A 151 -17.06 -38.77 -16.21
C ARG A 151 -16.04 -39.82 -15.81
N SER A 152 -15.93 -40.08 -14.50
CA SER A 152 -15.20 -41.22 -13.99
C SER A 152 -15.54 -42.44 -14.86
N LYS A 153 -14.54 -42.94 -15.61
CA LYS A 153 -14.63 -44.25 -16.26
C LYS A 153 -14.68 -45.29 -15.15
N ASN A 154 -15.87 -45.54 -14.60
CA ASN A 154 -16.09 -46.69 -13.74
C ASN A 154 -17.50 -47.28 -13.85
N ASP A 155 -18.19 -47.08 -14.97
CA ASP A 155 -19.35 -47.91 -15.32
C ASP A 155 -19.32 -48.25 -16.81
N ALA A 156 -19.32 -49.57 -17.08
CA ALA A 156 -19.50 -50.27 -18.35
C ALA A 156 -18.56 -49.90 -19.51
N ILE A 157 -17.51 -50.70 -19.68
CA ILE A 157 -16.84 -50.86 -20.98
C ILE A 157 -17.84 -51.57 -21.90
N GLU A 158 -18.49 -50.85 -22.81
CA GLU A 158 -19.21 -51.50 -23.90
C GLU A 158 -18.20 -52.16 -24.85
N THR A 159 -18.27 -53.49 -24.92
CA THR A 159 -17.47 -54.34 -25.79
C THR A 159 -17.61 -53.89 -27.25
N VAL A 160 -16.52 -53.33 -27.80
CA VAL A 160 -16.40 -53.07 -29.24
C VAL A 160 -16.62 -54.36 -30.02
N LYS A 161 -17.66 -54.39 -30.86
CA LYS A 161 -17.88 -55.51 -31.79
C LYS A 161 -16.79 -55.48 -32.85
N PRO A 162 -16.03 -56.58 -33.06
CA PRO A 162 -15.04 -56.64 -34.11
C PRO A 162 -15.70 -56.57 -35.48
N ILE A 163 -15.08 -55.82 -36.39
CA ILE A 163 -15.52 -55.68 -37.78
C ILE A 163 -15.08 -56.93 -38.54
N GLU A 164 -16.01 -57.81 -38.90
CA GLU A 164 -15.76 -58.88 -39.86
C GLU A 164 -15.82 -58.32 -41.28
N ILE A 165 -14.66 -58.18 -41.92
CA ILE A 165 -14.57 -57.81 -43.33
C ILE A 165 -14.67 -59.11 -44.16
N ASN A 166 -15.84 -59.36 -44.74
CA ASN A 166 -16.03 -60.49 -45.64
C ASN A 166 -15.62 -60.08 -47.07
N MET A 167 -14.45 -60.55 -47.51
CA MET A 167 -13.83 -60.22 -48.81
C MET A 167 -14.55 -60.80 -50.06
N LYS A 168 -15.78 -61.31 -49.94
CA LYS A 168 -16.48 -62.00 -51.04
C LYS A 168 -17.37 -61.14 -51.94
N GLU A 169 -17.50 -59.84 -51.68
CA GLU A 169 -18.23 -58.95 -52.60
C GLU A 169 -17.37 -57.79 -53.09
N PRO A 170 -17.27 -57.59 -54.42
CA PRO A 170 -16.53 -56.45 -54.97
C PRO A 170 -17.32 -55.16 -54.76
N PRO A 171 -16.62 -54.02 -54.61
CA PRO A 171 -17.26 -52.73 -54.39
C PRO A 171 -18.12 -52.35 -55.59
N LYS A 172 -19.40 -52.08 -55.36
CA LYS A 172 -20.28 -51.47 -56.36
C LYS A 172 -19.81 -50.03 -56.60
N LYS A 173 -19.64 -49.68 -57.88
CA LYS A 173 -19.35 -48.32 -58.37
C LYS A 173 -20.47 -47.35 -58.01
#